data_AF-A0A4U9HMN6-F1
#
_entry.id   AF-A0A4U9HMN6-F1
#
_cell.length_a   1.000
_cell.length_b   1.000
_cell.length_c   1.000
_cell.angle_alpha   90.00
_cell.angle_beta   90.00
_cell.angle_gamma   90.00
#
_symmetry.space_group_name_H-M   'P 1'
#
loop_
_entity.id
_entity.type
_entity.pdbx_description
1 polymer ?
#
loop_
_entity_poly.entity_id
_entity_poly.type
_entity_poly.pdbx_seq_one_letter_code
_entity_poly.pdbx_strand_id
1 'polypeptide(L)' 'MHRGSDGAVGTPSFTEGYWVADAKLGYRVNRNLDMQLNVYNLFDEDYVASINKSGYRYHPGEPRTFMLTANMHF' A
#
# COMPACT_ATOMS: atom_id res chain seq x y z
N MET A 1 -12.69 0.29 12.05
CA MET A 1 -11.88 0.42 13.28
C MET A 1 -12.31 1.72 13.97
N HIS A 2 -12.74 1.69 15.24
CA HIS A 2 -13.16 2.89 15.97
C HIS A 2 -11.98 3.46 16.76
N ARG A 3 -11.83 4.79 16.77
CA ARG A 3 -10.66 5.47 17.31
C ARG A 3 -11.00 6.23 18.60
N GLY A 4 -10.06 6.24 19.56
CA GLY A 4 -10.25 6.85 20.88
C GLY A 4 -10.40 8.38 20.84
N SER A 5 -11.18 8.95 21.77
CA SER A 5 -11.57 10.37 21.80
C SER A 5 -10.76 11.19 22.80
N ASP A 6 -10.05 12.22 22.32
CA ASP A 6 -9.30 13.20 23.14
C ASP A 6 -9.92 14.60 23.13
N GLY A 7 -11.21 14.73 22.82
CA GLY A 7 -11.88 16.04 22.70
C GLY A 7 -11.57 16.79 21.40
N ALA A 8 -11.08 16.08 20.36
CA ALA A 8 -10.97 16.64 19.03
C ALA A 8 -12.36 16.82 18.39
N VAL A 9 -12.78 18.06 18.21
CA VAL A 9 -14.09 18.43 17.65
C VAL A 9 -13.97 18.54 16.13
N GLY A 10 -14.88 17.89 15.40
CA GLY A 10 -14.96 17.98 13.94
C GLY A 10 -14.05 17.03 13.15
N THR A 11 -13.29 16.15 13.81
CA THR A 11 -12.47 15.13 13.14
C THR A 11 -13.23 13.80 12.95
N PRO A 12 -12.92 13.00 11.91
CA PRO A 12 -13.58 11.72 11.68
C PRO A 12 -13.49 10.74 12.87
N SER A 13 -14.59 10.08 13.20
CA SER A 13 -14.67 9.08 14.29
C SER A 13 -14.25 7.67 13.88
N PHE A 14 -14.21 7.40 12.57
CA PHE A 14 -13.74 6.16 11.96
C PHE A 14 -13.11 6.45 10.59
N THR A 15 -12.39 5.46 10.07
CA THR A 15 -11.94 5.39 8.68
C THR A 15 -12.69 4.27 7.98
N GLU A 16 -12.92 4.40 6.68
CA GLU A 16 -13.56 3.38 5.87
C GLU A 16 -12.66 2.14 5.73
N GLY A 17 -13.29 0.98 5.55
CA GLY A 17 -12.58 -0.23 5.18
C GLY A 17 -12.27 -0.21 3.70
N TYR A 18 -11.12 -0.77 3.32
CA TYR A 18 -10.65 -0.78 1.95
C TYR A 18 -10.02 -2.14 1.60
N TRP A 19 -9.88 -2.41 0.31
CA TRP A 19 -9.16 -3.57 -0.21
C TRP A 19 -8.03 -3.10 -1.11
N VAL A 20 -6.83 -3.62 -0.85
CA VAL A 20 -5.66 -3.43 -1.71
C VAL A 20 -5.24 -4.81 -2.19
N ALA A 21 -4.97 -4.92 -3.49
CA ALA A 21 -4.44 -6.13 -4.09
C ALA A 21 -3.08 -5.82 -4.74
N ASP A 22 -2.15 -6.76 -4.62
CA ASP A 22 -0.84 -6.68 -5.24
C ASP A 22 -0.68 -7.80 -6.27
N ALA A 23 0.17 -7.55 -7.28
CA ALA A 23 0.48 -8.53 -8.31
C ALA A 23 2.00 -8.73 -8.45
N LYS A 24 2.38 -9.96 -8.76
CA LYS A 24 3.76 -10.34 -9.05
C LYS A 24 3.82 -11.21 -10.31
N LEU A 25 4.71 -10.84 -11.22
CA LEU A 25 5.05 -11.62 -12.41
C LEU A 25 6.54 -11.95 -12.40
N GLY A 26 6.89 -13.22 -12.51
CA GLY A 26 8.27 -13.68 -12.66
C GLY A 26 8.50 -14.30 -14.04
N TYR A 27 9.64 -14.02 -14.65
CA TYR A 27 10.05 -14.60 -15.92
C TYR A 27 11.52 -15.04 -15.88
N ARG A 28 11.76 -16.33 -16.05
CA ARG A 28 13.10 -16.90 -16.13
C ARG A 28 13.66 -16.72 -17.54
N VAL A 29 14.68 -15.88 -17.67
CA VAL A 29 15.33 -15.62 -18.97
C VAL A 29 16.26 -16.77 -19.33
N ASN A 30 17.11 -17.19 -18.40
CA ASN A 30 18.01 -18.34 -18.56
C ASN A 30 18.40 -18.91 -17.18
N ARG A 31 19.45 -19.74 -17.08
CA ARG A 31 19.88 -20.30 -15.79
C ARG A 31 20.61 -19.31 -14.86
N ASN A 32 21.03 -18.18 -15.40
CA ASN A 32 21.81 -17.16 -14.72
C ASN A 32 21.00 -15.87 -14.47
N LEU A 33 19.79 -15.74 -15.00
CA LEU A 33 18.99 -14.52 -14.93
C LEU A 33 17.47 -14.80 -14.86
N ASP A 34 16.83 -14.23 -13.85
CA ASP A 34 15.38 -14.18 -13.65
C ASP A 34 14.91 -12.73 -13.47
N MET A 35 13.86 -12.32 -14.19
CA MET A 35 13.23 -11.01 -14.07
C MET A 35 11.96 -11.11 -13.22
N GLN A 36 11.68 -10.10 -12.39
CA GLN A 36 10.46 -10.02 -11.59
C GLN A 36 9.88 -8.61 -11.65
N LEU A 37 8.58 -8.51 -11.93
CA LEU A 37 7.81 -7.28 -11.80
C LEU A 37 6.83 -7.44 -10.63
N ASN A 38 6.85 -6.49 -9.70
CA ASN A 38 5.84 -6.33 -8.66
C ASN A 38 5.05 -5.06 -8.93
N VAL A 39 3.72 -5.14 -8.78
CA VAL A 39 2.81 -3.99 -8.82
C VAL A 39 2.09 -3.96 -7.49
N TYR A 40 2.24 -2.86 -6.76
CA TYR A 40 1.57 -2.64 -5.49
C TYR A 40 0.39 -1.70 -5.69
N ASN A 41 -0.70 -1.94 -4.95
CA ASN A 41 -1.96 -1.23 -5.15
C ASN A 41 -2.44 -1.31 -6.62
N LEU A 42 -2.67 -2.55 -7.07
CA LEU A 42 -3.00 -2.91 -8.46
C LEU A 42 -4.19 -2.14 -9.03
N PHE A 43 -5.14 -1.75 -8.17
CA PHE A 43 -6.34 -1.01 -8.56
C PHE A 43 -6.23 0.50 -8.35
N ASP A 44 -5.11 1.01 -7.83
CA ASP A 44 -4.89 2.43 -7.51
C ASP A 44 -5.96 2.98 -6.55
N GLU A 45 -6.22 2.23 -5.48
CA GLU A 45 -7.19 2.59 -4.45
C GLU A 45 -6.68 3.77 -3.61
N ASP A 46 -7.52 4.78 -3.41
CA ASP A 46 -7.30 5.87 -2.45
C ASP A 46 -7.86 5.48 -1.08
N TYR A 47 -7.01 5.33 -0.08
CA TYR A 47 -7.44 4.92 1.26
C TYR A 47 -6.67 5.61 2.38
N VAL A 48 -7.23 5.57 3.59
CA VAL A 48 -6.57 6.07 4.80
C VAL A 48 -5.77 4.95 5.44
N ALA A 49 -4.44 4.94 5.24
CA ALA A 49 -3.55 3.95 5.82
C ALA A 49 -3.45 4.07 7.35
N SER A 50 -3.45 5.31 7.86
CA SER A 50 -3.54 5.56 9.30
C SER A 50 -4.01 6.97 9.61
N ILE A 51 -4.59 7.16 10.80
CA ILE A 51 -5.00 8.46 11.31
C ILE A 51 -4.52 8.62 12.76
N ASN A 52 -4.03 9.80 13.12
CA ASN A 52 -3.48 10.05 14.47
C ASN A 52 -4.58 10.21 15.52
N LYS A 53 -4.25 10.10 16.83
CA LYS A 53 -5.21 10.17 17.97
C LYS A 53 -5.96 11.50 18.13
N SER A 54 -5.51 12.61 17.55
CA SER A 54 -6.29 13.87 17.48
C SER A 54 -7.11 14.05 16.19
N GLY A 55 -6.72 13.42 15.07
CA GLY A 55 -7.63 13.18 13.94
C GLY A 55 -7.55 14.26 12.88
N TYR A 56 -6.75 15.29 13.17
CA TYR A 56 -6.40 16.35 12.26
C TYR A 56 -5.41 15.90 11.17
N ARG A 57 -4.76 14.75 11.32
CA ARG A 57 -3.74 14.27 10.38
C ARG A 57 -3.93 12.78 10.10
N TYR A 58 -3.83 12.45 8.83
CA TYR A 58 -3.81 11.08 8.34
C TYR A 58 -2.64 10.89 7.37
N HIS A 59 -2.24 9.64 7.20
CA HIS A 59 -1.35 9.22 6.14
C HIS A 59 -2.19 8.54 5.06
N PRO A 60 -2.20 9.06 3.82
CA PRO A 60 -2.82 8.35 2.71
C PRO A 60 -2.08 7.03 2.46
N GLY A 61 -2.80 6.05 1.93
CA GLY A 61 -2.20 4.87 1.31
C GLY A 61 -1.26 5.26 0.19
N GLU A 62 -0.24 4.44 -0.05
CA GLU A 62 0.65 4.65 -1.19
C GLU A 62 -0.13 4.43 -2.50
N PRO A 63 0.06 5.31 -3.51
CA PRO A 63 -0.55 5.11 -4.82
C PRO A 63 0.03 3.87 -5.50
N ARG A 64 -0.50 3.52 -6.66
CA ARG A 64 0.06 2.41 -7.46
C ARG A 64 1.56 2.61 -7.72
N THR A 65 2.36 1.61 -7.37
CA THR A 65 3.80 1.61 -7.62
C THR A 65 4.26 0.34 -8.33
N PHE A 66 5.39 0.45 -9.03
CA PHE A 66 5.98 -0.63 -9.82
C PHE A 66 7.42 -0.86 -9.38
N MET A 67 7.81 -2.12 -9.21
CA MET A 67 9.17 -2.50 -8.91
C MET A 67 9.63 -3.61 -9.86
N LEU A 68 10.62 -3.29 -10.69
CA LEU A 68 11.28 -4.24 -11.58
C LEU A 68 12.60 -4.70 -10.96
N THR A 69 12.81 -6.01 -10.92
CA THR A 69 13.99 -6.66 -10.34
C THR A 69 14.64 -7.60 -11.36
N ALA A 70 15.96 -7.57 -11.44
CA ALA A 70 16.78 -8.55 -12.14
C ALA A 70 17.57 -9.37 -11.11
N ASN A 71 17.35 -10.67 -11.08
CA ASN A 71 18.03 -11.61 -10.16
C ASN A 71 19.10 -12.37 -10.94
N MET A 72 20.35 -12.27 -10.51
CA MET A 72 21.49 -12.93 -11.16
C MET A 72 21.96 -14.13 -10.34
N HIS A 73 22.26 -15.22 -11.04
CA HIS A 73 22.76 -16.48 -10.48
C HIS A 73 24.07 -16.85 -11.18
N PHE A 74 25.10 -17.22 -10.41
CA PHE A 74 26.45 -17.55 -10.89
C PHE A 74 26.77 -19.02 -10.65
#